data_AF-A0A173U831-F1
#
_entry.id   AF-A0A173U831-F1
#
_cell.length_a   1.000
_cell.length_b   1.000
_cell.length_c   1.000
_cell.angle_alpha   90.00
_cell.angle_beta   90.00
_cell.angle_gamma   90.00
#
_symmetry.space_group_name_H-M   'P 1'
#
loop_
_entity.id
_entity.type
_entity.pdbx_description
1 polymer ?
#
loop_
_entity_poly.entity_id
_entity_poly.type
_entity_poly.pdbx_seq_one_letter_code
_entity_poly.pdbx_strand_id
1 'polypeptide(L)'
;MYCMHCGKKIDENLLICPHCGTAQNQVTKKDYGGIGWGILGYFVPMAGIILFFIWKNEKPKTAKALLIGAIIGFIVSTLIYVFSPSILKTLFAFFMKLNG
;
A
#
# COMPACT_ATOMS: atom_id res chain seq x y z
N MET A 1 0.90 21.15 14.68
CA MET A 1 1.04 20.82 16.12
C MET A 1 0.98 22.10 16.98
N TYR A 2 0.98 22.02 18.32
CA TYR A 2 1.05 23.19 19.20
C TYR A 2 2.39 23.21 19.95
N CYS A 3 2.94 24.40 20.20
CA CYS A 3 4.19 24.53 20.93
C CYS A 3 4.01 24.13 22.40
N MET A 4 4.86 23.22 22.88
CA MET A 4 4.82 22.68 24.25
C MET A 4 5.08 23.75 25.34
N HIS A 5 5.70 24.88 24.96
CA HIS A 5 6.07 25.94 25.90
C HIS A 5 5.09 27.13 25.87
N CYS A 6 4.73 27.62 24.68
CA CYS A 6 3.88 28.82 24.54
C CYS A 6 2.42 28.54 24.16
N GLY A 7 2.06 27.29 23.85
CA GLY A 7 0.70 26.90 23.48
C GLY A 7 0.22 27.43 22.12
N LYS A 8 1.05 28.15 21.35
CA LYS A 8 0.68 28.64 20.01
C LYS A 8 0.74 27.53 18.98
N LYS A 9 -0.13 27.59 17.97
CA LYS A 9 -0.12 26.67 16.83
C LYS A 9 1.15 26.87 16.01
N ILE A 10 1.84 25.78 15.70
CA ILE A 10 3.08 25.76 14.93
C ILE A 10 3.02 24.65 13.87
N ASP A 11 3.77 24.85 12.79
CA ASP A 11 3.94 23.84 11.75
C ASP A 11 4.58 22.57 12.34
N GLU A 12 4.23 21.40 11.78
CA GLU A 12 4.70 20.09 12.23
C GLU A 12 6.18 19.83 11.91
N ASN A 13 6.76 20.59 10.98
CA ASN A 13 8.16 20.44 10.56
C ASN A 13 9.12 21.46 11.21
N LEU A 14 8.63 22.35 12.08
CA LEU A 14 9.48 23.35 12.71
C LEU A 14 10.19 22.79 13.94
N LEU A 15 11.53 22.76 13.88
CA LEU A 15 12.42 22.43 14.99
C LEU A 15 12.40 23.46 16.11
N ILE A 16 12.08 24.72 15.81
CA ILE A 16 12.16 25.84 16.73
C ILE A 16 10.87 26.65 16.59
N CYS A 17 10.22 26.98 17.71
CA CYS A 17 9.02 27.81 17.68
C CYS A 17 9.36 29.25 17.28
N PRO A 18 8.73 29.85 16.25
CA PRO A 18 9.03 31.21 15.80
C PRO A 18 8.49 32.28 16.77
N HIS A 19 7.63 31.89 17.72
CA HIS A 19 7.02 32.80 18.69
C HIS A 19 7.76 32.88 20.02
N CYS A 20 8.46 31.82 20.44
CA CYS A 20 9.15 31.78 21.74
C CYS A 20 10.58 31.25 21.67
N GLY A 21 11.07 30.82 20.50
CA GLY A 21 12.44 30.36 20.30
C GLY A 21 12.79 29.00 20.91
N THR A 22 11.85 28.34 21.58
CA THR A 22 12.09 27.02 22.17
C THR A 22 12.11 25.93 21.11
N ALA A 23 13.08 25.02 21.21
CA ALA A 23 13.12 23.82 20.39
C ALA A 23 11.86 22.98 20.59
N GLN A 24 11.41 22.34 19.53
CA GLN A 24 10.30 21.40 19.51
C GLN A 24 10.83 20.07 19.02
N ASN A 25 10.45 18.99 19.72
CA ASN A 25 10.70 17.67 19.21
C ASN A 25 9.82 17.48 17.97
N GLN A 26 10.47 17.28 16.82
CA GLN A 26 9.78 17.01 15.58
C GLN A 26 8.90 15.78 15.77
N VAL A 27 7.59 15.96 15.71
CA VAL A 27 6.67 14.83 15.66
C VAL A 27 6.80 14.26 14.26
N THR A 28 7.74 13.33 14.09
CA THR A 28 7.80 12.50 12.89
C THR A 28 6.40 11.92 12.67
N LYS A 29 5.76 12.28 11.54
CA LYS A 29 4.46 11.73 11.15
C LYS A 29 4.53 10.22 11.30
N LYS A 30 3.80 9.69 12.27
CA LYS A 30 3.91 8.29 12.64
C LYS A 30 3.31 7.45 11.52
N ASP A 31 4.19 6.79 10.80
CA ASP A 31 3.84 5.90 9.71
C ASP A 31 3.28 4.58 10.24
N TYR A 32 1.96 4.52 10.35
CA TYR A 32 1.25 3.27 10.64
C TYR A 32 1.06 2.49 9.34
N GLY A 33 2.13 1.83 8.91
CA GLY A 33 2.06 0.81 7.86
C GLY A 33 1.28 -0.40 8.37
N GLY A 34 -0.03 -0.40 8.11
CA GLY A 34 -0.95 -1.48 8.51
C GLY A 34 -1.24 -2.47 7.37
N ILE A 35 -1.66 -3.68 7.75
CA ILE A 35 -2.03 -4.77 6.82
C ILE A 35 -3.13 -4.33 5.83
N GLY A 36 -4.07 -3.47 6.26
CA GLY A 36 -5.15 -2.96 5.41
C GLY A 36 -4.66 -2.24 4.14
N TRP A 37 -3.51 -1.56 4.20
CA TRP A 37 -2.91 -0.92 3.03
C TRP A 37 -2.39 -1.93 2.00
N GLY A 38 -1.94 -3.10 2.46
CA GLY A 38 -1.58 -4.20 1.59
C GLY A 38 -2.79 -4.83 0.91
N ILE A 39 -3.91 -4.99 1.63
CA ILE A 39 -5.16 -5.53 1.06
C ILE A 39 -5.68 -4.59 -0.04
N LEU A 40 -5.62 -3.27 0.18
CA LEU A 40 -5.97 -2.29 -0.85
C LEU A 40 -5.14 -2.45 -2.13
N GLY A 41 -3.83 -2.67 -1.97
CA GLY A 41 -2.91 -2.94 -3.08
C GLY A 41 -3.25 -4.24 -3.83
N TYR A 42 -3.72 -5.26 -3.12
CA TYR A 42 -4.14 -6.54 -3.72
C TYR A 42 -5.35 -6.39 -4.64
N PHE A 43 -6.39 -5.65 -4.22
CA PHE A 43 -7.62 -5.48 -5.00
C PHE A 43 -7.45 -4.53 -6.19
N VAL A 44 -6.57 -3.53 -6.07
CA VAL A 44 -6.34 -2.53 -7.13
C VAL A 44 -4.83 -2.37 -7.39
N PRO A 45 -4.19 -3.33 -8.09
CA PRO A 45 -2.74 -3.35 -8.26
C PRO A 45 -2.19 -2.10 -8.97
N MET A 46 -2.93 -1.54 -9.94
CA MET A 46 -2.53 -0.30 -10.63
C MET A 46 -2.51 0.91 -9.70
N ALA A 47 -3.54 1.08 -8.86
CA ALA A 47 -3.57 2.16 -7.87
C ALA A 47 -2.49 1.99 -6.81
N GLY A 48 -2.18 0.75 -6.41
CA GLY A 48 -1.11 0.45 -5.45
C GLY A 48 0.27 0.96 -5.89
N ILE A 49 0.62 0.80 -7.17
CA ILE A 49 1.89 1.28 -7.72
C ILE A 49 1.91 2.82 -7.81
N ILE A 50 0.80 3.45 -8.20
CA ILE A 50 0.70 4.92 -8.28
C ILE A 50 0.83 5.55 -6.89
N LEU A 51 0.09 5.03 -5.89
CA LEU A 51 0.20 5.51 -4.51
C LEU A 51 1.59 5.26 -3.92
N PHE A 52 2.27 4.18 -4.30
CA PHE A 52 3.65 3.93 -3.89
C PHE A 52 4.59 5.08 -4.30
N PHE A 53 4.47 5.58 -5.54
CA PHE A 53 5.31 6.70 -6.00
C PHE A 53 4.96 8.02 -5.30
N ILE A 54 3.67 8.30 -5.08
CA ILE A 54 3.22 9.51 -4.38
C ILE A 54 3.71 9.52 -2.93
N TRP A 55 3.59 8.39 -2.22
CA TRP A 55 3.94 8.29 -0.80
C TRP A 55 5.35 7.77 -0.52
N LYS A 56 6.19 7.63 -1.55
CA LYS A 56 7.58 7.16 -1.43
C LYS A 56 8.38 7.96 -0.40
N ASN A 57 8.19 9.28 -0.38
CA ASN A 57 8.99 10.20 0.43
C ASN A 57 8.30 10.56 1.76
N GLU A 58 6.97 10.54 1.80
CA GLU A 58 6.20 10.93 2.99
C GLU A 58 5.89 9.76 3.92
N LYS A 59 5.56 8.58 3.35
CA LYS A 59 5.08 7.41 4.09
C LYS A 59 5.70 6.10 3.62
N PRO A 60 7.04 5.91 3.74
CA PRO A 60 7.74 4.77 3.17
C PRO A 60 7.23 3.41 3.66
N LYS A 61 6.71 3.30 4.89
CA LYS A 61 6.17 2.02 5.40
C LYS A 61 4.85 1.65 4.73
N THR A 62 3.95 2.63 4.59
CA THR A 62 2.65 2.47 3.95
C THR A 62 2.80 2.19 2.46
N ALA A 63 3.70 2.92 1.79
CA ALA A 63 4.03 2.72 0.39
C ALA A 63 4.52 1.28 0.13
N LYS A 64 5.43 0.76 0.95
CA LYS A 64 5.91 -0.62 0.83
C LYS A 64 4.78 -1.65 1.00
N ALA A 65 3.85 -1.43 1.94
CA ALA A 65 2.71 -2.33 2.13
C ALA A 65 1.80 -2.39 0.89
N LEU A 66 1.48 -1.24 0.28
CA LEU A 66 0.73 -1.15 -0.98
C LEU A 66 1.41 -1.91 -2.12
N LEU A 67 2.73 -1.72 -2.27
CA LEU A 67 3.53 -2.40 -3.30
C LEU A 67 3.56 -3.92 -3.10
N ILE A 68 3.77 -4.39 -1.87
CA ILE A 68 3.77 -5.82 -1.54
C ILE A 68 2.40 -6.43 -1.83
N GLY A 69 1.32 -5.75 -1.45
CA GLY A 69 -0.04 -6.17 -1.75
C GLY A 69 -0.32 -6.33 -3.25
N ALA A 70 0.10 -5.35 -4.06
CA ALA A 70 -0.06 -5.38 -5.51
C ALA A 70 0.69 -6.55 -6.17
N ILE A 71 1.94 -6.81 -5.74
CA ILE A 71 2.76 -7.92 -6.26
C ILE A 71 2.13 -9.27 -5.91
N ILE A 72 1.70 -9.46 -4.65
CA ILE A 72 1.04 -10.69 -4.22
C ILE A 72 -0.25 -10.91 -5.02
N GLY A 73 -1.05 -9.85 -5.22
CA GLY A 73 -2.27 -9.92 -6.02
C GLY A 73 -2.03 -10.36 -7.45
N PHE A 74 -1.01 -9.81 -8.10
CA PHE A 74 -0.65 -10.17 -9.46
C PHE A 74 -0.19 -11.65 -9.56
N ILE A 75 0.65 -12.11 -8.64
CA ILE A 75 1.16 -13.48 -8.63
C ILE A 75 0.01 -14.49 -8.38
N VAL A 76 -0.82 -14.25 -7.37
CA VAL A 76 -1.95 -15.14 -7.02
C VAL A 76 -2.95 -15.20 -8.18
N SER A 77 -3.29 -14.05 -8.78
CA SER A 77 -4.21 -14.00 -9.92
C SER A 77 -3.64 -14.77 -11.12
N THR A 78 -2.34 -14.63 -11.39
CA THR A 78 -1.66 -15.34 -12.48
C THR A 78 -1.66 -16.86 -12.25
N LEU A 79 -1.34 -17.33 -11.04
CA LEU A 79 -1.33 -18.77 -10.73
C LEU A 79 -2.73 -19.40 -10.88
N ILE A 80 -3.77 -18.72 -10.37
CA ILE A 80 -5.16 -19.18 -10.49
C ILE A 80 -5.59 -19.23 -11.96
N TYR A 81 -5.27 -18.20 -12.73
CA TYR A 81 -5.64 -18.12 -14.15
C TYR A 81 -4.84 -19.09 -15.04
N VAL A 82 -3.65 -19.53 -14.63
CA VAL A 82 -2.87 -20.54 -15.37
C VAL A 82 -3.37 -21.96 -15.06
N PHE A 83 -3.68 -22.27 -13.80
CA PHE A 83 -4.11 -23.62 -13.41
C PHE A 83 -5.58 -23.93 -13.73
N SER A 84 -6.50 -22.99 -13.49
CA SER A 84 -7.95 -23.20 -13.62
C SER A 84 -8.42 -23.56 -15.05
N PRO A 85 -8.06 -22.80 -16.11
CA PRO A 85 -8.54 -23.11 -17.46
C PRO A 85 -7.82 -24.30 -18.10
N SER A 86 -6.64 -24.68 -17.61
CA SER A 86 -5.88 -25.83 -18.13
C SER A 86 -6.59 -27.17 -17.84
N ILE A 87 -7.22 -27.27 -16.66
CA ILE A 87 -8.00 -28.44 -16.26
C ILE A 87 -9.38 -28.43 -16.94
N LEU A 88 -10.02 -27.26 -17.05
CA LEU A 88 -11.32 -27.14 -17.71
C LEU A 88 -11.24 -27.40 -19.23
N LYS A 89 -10.19 -26.93 -19.92
CA LYS A 89 -9.97 -27.19 -21.36
C LYS A 89 -9.75 -28.67 -21.65
N THR A 90 -8.95 -29.36 -20.83
CA THR A 90 -8.67 -30.79 -21.02
C THR A 90 -9.90 -31.65 -20.72
N LEU A 91 -10.66 -31.35 -19.65
CA LEU A 91 -11.96 -31.98 -19.38
C LEU A 91 -12.97 -31.74 -20.51
N PHE A 92 -13.10 -30.50 -21.00
CA PHE A 92 -14.03 -30.19 -22.08
C PHE A 92 -13.65 -30.91 -23.39
N ALA A 93 -12.36 -30.99 -23.72
CA ALA A 93 -11.87 -31.77 -24.85
C ALA A 93 -12.14 -33.29 -24.70
N PHE A 94 -12.01 -33.82 -23.48
CA PHE A 94 -12.35 -35.21 -23.19
C PHE A 94 -13.85 -35.50 -23.31
N PHE A 95 -14.71 -34.63 -22.77
CA PHE A 95 -16.16 -34.73 -22.94
C PHE A 95 -16.59 -34.65 -24.41
N MET A 96 -15.98 -33.77 -25.20
CA MET A 96 -16.25 -33.68 -26.65
C MET A 96 -15.87 -34.98 -27.37
N LYS A 97 -14.81 -35.68 -26.93
CA LYS A 97 -14.38 -36.95 -27.52
C LYS A 97 -15.27 -38.15 -27.15
N LEU A 98 -16.06 -38.05 -26.08
CA LEU A 98 -17.02 -39.09 -25.68
C LEU A 98 -18.41 -38.93 -26.34
N ASN A 99 -18.71 -37.74 -26.85
CA ASN A 99 -20.03 -37.40 -27.41
C ASN A 99 -20.02 -37.32 -28.95
N GLY A 100 -18.98 -37.85 -29.61
CA GLY A 100 -18.80 -37.87 -31.06
C GLY A 100 -18.43 -39.26 -31.57
#